data_AF-A0A6C0I2U9-F1
#
_entry.id   AF-A0A6C0I2U9-F1
#
_cell.length_a   1.000
_cell.length_b   1.000
_cell.length_c   1.000
_cell.angle_alpha   90.00
_cell.angle_beta   90.00
_cell.angle_gamma   90.00
#
_symmetry.space_group_name_H-M   'P 1'
#
loop_
_entity.id
_entity.type
_entity.pdbx_description
1 polymer ?
#
loop_
_entity_poly.entity_id
_entity_poly.type
_entity_poly.pdbx_seq_one_letter_code
_entity_poly.pdbx_strand_id
1 'polypeptide(L)'
;MNYMIIGLVVLFFVVMLYIYIHYGSVSTTLMMDADLNKIIDPISIAYDATSTNYSYGLWIYINTWDPNANKNMITNRGSLRLYLDKQAPVLKCDIKMSNGTVKTLEITDNFPIQKWTHVIISANNQFIDGYVNGKLMKSQRFYSPATDNTAAVLPATPKAKGKVILGNVGRGYDASVTGFKRWNAPMDPETAWDTYTIGARGIDFISRIYRFFSSLRITFDD
;
A
#
# COMPACT_ATOMS: atom_id res chain seq x y z
N MET A 1 -37.18 13.96 -27.52
CA MET A 1 -35.97 13.84 -26.68
C MET A 1 -34.78 14.24 -27.54
N ASN A 2 -34.05 15.30 -27.19
CA ASN A 2 -33.05 15.89 -28.08
C ASN A 2 -31.81 14.98 -28.15
N TYR A 3 -31.66 14.23 -29.24
CA TYR A 3 -30.51 13.33 -29.45
C TYR A 3 -29.16 14.06 -29.31
N MET A 4 -29.13 15.36 -29.61
CA MET A 4 -27.96 16.21 -29.40
C MET A 4 -27.60 16.39 -27.90
N ILE A 5 -28.61 16.53 -27.02
CA ILE A 5 -28.40 16.63 -25.58
C ILE A 5 -27.94 15.28 -25.02
N ILE A 6 -28.54 14.18 -25.47
CA ILE A 6 -28.10 12.83 -25.09
C ILE A 6 -26.64 12.60 -25.50
N GLY A 7 -26.28 12.97 -26.74
CA GLY A 7 -24.91 12.84 -27.24
C GLY A 7 -23.89 13.64 -26.42
N LEU A 8 -24.23 14.88 -26.04
CA LEU A 8 -23.38 15.71 -25.18
C LEU A 8 -23.19 15.13 -23.78
N VAL A 9 -24.26 14.60 -23.17
CA VAL A 9 -24.19 13.96 -21.86
C VAL A 9 -23.31 12.71 -21.91
N VAL A 10 -23.48 11.86 -22.93
CA VAL A 10 -22.63 10.67 -23.11
C VAL A 10 -21.17 11.06 -23.32
N LEU A 11 -20.89 12.06 -24.16
CA LEU A 11 -19.53 12.54 -24.39
C LEU A 11 -18.89 13.08 -23.11
N PHE A 12 -19.63 13.85 -22.32
CA PHE A 12 -19.16 14.34 -21.02
C PHE A 12 -18.76 13.18 -20.09
N PHE A 13 -19.59 12.14 -19.98
CA PHE A 13 -19.26 10.96 -19.17
C PHE A 13 -18.03 10.21 -19.71
N VAL A 14 -17.86 10.10 -21.03
CA VAL A 14 -16.68 9.45 -21.63
C VAL A 14 -15.40 10.24 -21.35
N VAL A 15 -15.42 11.57 -21.48
CA VAL A 15 -14.27 12.42 -21.18
C VAL A 15 -13.95 12.41 -19.68
N MET A 16 -14.98 12.46 -18.83
CA MET A 16 -14.81 12.34 -17.38
C MET A 16 -14.19 10.98 -17.00
N LEU A 17 -14.65 9.88 -17.61
CA LEU A 17 -14.09 8.54 -17.42
C LEU A 17 -12.63 8.47 -17.89
N TYR A 18 -12.31 9.10 -19.03
CA TYR A 18 -10.95 9.16 -19.57
C TYR A 18 -9.98 9.90 -18.64
N ILE A 19 -10.35 11.10 -18.18
CA ILE A 19 -9.56 11.87 -17.21
C ILE A 19 -9.38 11.05 -15.93
N TYR A 20 -10.44 10.41 -15.46
CA TYR A 20 -10.39 9.63 -14.24
C TYR A 20 -9.48 8.40 -14.32
N ILE A 21 -9.49 7.67 -15.45
CA ILE A 21 -8.60 6.52 -15.68
C ILE A 21 -7.15 6.96 -15.78
N HIS A 22 -6.89 8.13 -16.40
CA HIS A 22 -5.53 8.59 -16.67
C HIS A 22 -4.89 9.35 -15.49
N TYR A 23 -5.68 10.06 -14.71
CA TYR A 23 -5.22 10.88 -13.57
C TYR A 23 -5.56 10.29 -12.19
N GLY A 24 -6.36 9.23 -12.11
CA GLY A 24 -6.63 8.52 -10.87
C GLY A 24 -5.43 7.67 -10.43
N SER A 25 -5.17 7.58 -9.12
CA SER A 25 -4.13 6.71 -8.57
C SER A 25 -4.38 5.25 -8.97
N VAL A 26 -3.58 4.73 -9.91
CA VAL A 26 -3.75 3.38 -10.44
C VAL A 26 -3.03 2.39 -9.53
N SER A 27 -3.79 1.50 -8.89
CA SER A 27 -3.23 0.32 -8.23
C SER A 27 -2.71 -0.66 -9.28
N THR A 28 -1.53 -1.23 -9.08
CA THR A 28 -1.05 -2.39 -9.83
C THR A 28 -1.01 -3.59 -8.90
N THR A 29 -1.68 -4.67 -9.27
CA THR A 29 -1.56 -5.95 -8.55
C THR A 29 -0.22 -6.59 -8.91
N LEU A 30 0.65 -6.73 -7.93
CA LEU A 30 1.99 -7.30 -8.09
C LEU A 30 1.97 -8.83 -7.93
N MET A 31 1.13 -9.34 -7.03
CA MET A 31 0.93 -10.78 -6.83
C MET A 31 -0.46 -11.05 -6.25
N MET A 32 -1.21 -11.96 -6.87
CA MET A 32 -2.57 -12.23 -6.40
C MET A 32 -2.58 -13.17 -5.19
N ASP A 33 -1.84 -14.26 -5.23
CA ASP A 33 -1.79 -15.24 -4.14
C ASP A 33 -0.35 -15.72 -3.96
N ALA A 34 0.10 -15.86 -2.71
CA ALA A 34 1.45 -16.25 -2.37
C ALA A 34 1.52 -17.04 -1.05
N ASP A 35 2.40 -18.03 -1.00
CA ASP A 35 2.72 -18.81 0.20
C ASP A 35 4.11 -18.42 0.70
N LEU A 36 4.18 -17.80 1.88
CA LEU A 36 5.43 -17.28 2.47
C LEU A 36 6.27 -18.36 3.16
N ASN A 37 5.78 -19.61 3.21
CA ASN A 37 6.63 -20.76 3.56
C ASN A 37 7.71 -20.99 2.48
N LYS A 38 7.44 -20.53 1.25
CA LYS A 38 8.35 -20.62 0.11
C LYS A 38 9.05 -19.28 -0.10
N ILE A 39 10.20 -19.35 -0.78
CA ILE A 39 10.92 -18.15 -1.19
C ILE A 39 10.35 -17.68 -2.51
N ILE A 40 10.01 -16.40 -2.55
CA ILE A 40 9.37 -15.74 -3.68
C ILE A 40 10.42 -14.87 -4.36
N ASP A 41 10.51 -14.99 -5.68
CA ASP A 41 11.44 -14.19 -6.46
C ASP A 41 11.08 -12.69 -6.39
N PRO A 42 12.07 -11.79 -6.38
CA PRO A 42 11.81 -10.36 -6.32
C PRO A 42 10.99 -9.86 -7.54
N ILE A 43 9.91 -9.15 -7.26
CA ILE A 43 8.93 -8.69 -8.24
C ILE A 43 9.35 -7.32 -8.79
N SER A 44 9.41 -7.18 -10.12
CA SER A 44 9.74 -5.90 -10.77
C SER A 44 8.60 -4.90 -10.69
N ILE A 45 8.91 -3.66 -10.34
CA ILE A 45 7.96 -2.54 -10.37
C ILE A 45 8.04 -1.86 -11.74
N ALA A 46 6.92 -1.83 -12.47
CA ALA A 46 6.88 -1.32 -13.85
C ALA A 46 6.94 0.22 -13.94
N TYR A 47 6.32 0.93 -12.99
CA TYR A 47 6.14 2.39 -13.05
C TYR A 47 6.55 3.06 -11.73
N ASP A 48 7.15 4.25 -11.81
CA ASP A 48 7.50 5.10 -10.65
C ASP A 48 8.29 4.37 -9.56
N ALA A 49 9.13 3.42 -9.94
CA ALA A 49 9.82 2.52 -9.02
C ALA A 49 10.77 3.25 -8.04
N THR A 50 11.22 4.46 -8.39
CA THR A 50 12.12 5.32 -7.62
C THR A 50 11.41 6.46 -6.89
N SER A 51 10.08 6.56 -7.01
CA SER A 51 9.29 7.59 -6.34
C SER A 51 9.42 7.48 -4.82
N THR A 52 9.47 8.61 -4.11
CA THR A 52 9.32 8.69 -2.65
C THR A 52 7.87 8.67 -2.20
N ASN A 53 6.94 8.77 -3.16
CA ASN A 53 5.51 8.71 -2.98
C ASN A 53 4.99 7.39 -3.54
N TYR A 54 4.57 6.49 -2.67
CA TYR A 54 4.04 5.19 -3.05
C TYR A 54 3.28 4.56 -1.89
N SER A 55 2.43 3.60 -2.20
CA SER A 55 1.81 2.75 -1.18
C SER A 55 1.93 1.29 -1.56
N TYR A 56 2.08 0.43 -0.56
CA TYR A 56 1.97 -1.02 -0.72
C TYR A 56 0.89 -1.55 0.19
N GLY A 57 0.17 -2.57 -0.26
CA GLY A 57 -0.91 -3.17 0.50
C GLY A 57 -1.06 -4.63 0.17
N LEU A 58 -1.41 -5.43 1.17
CA LEU A 58 -1.66 -6.85 1.01
C LEU A 58 -2.58 -7.35 2.11
N TRP A 59 -3.20 -8.49 1.85
CA TRP A 59 -3.86 -9.31 2.85
C TRP A 59 -2.92 -10.41 3.28
N ILE A 60 -2.76 -10.60 4.58
CA ILE A 60 -1.92 -11.66 5.13
C ILE A 60 -2.72 -12.48 6.15
N TYR A 61 -2.49 -13.78 6.12
CA TYR A 61 -2.94 -14.76 7.09
C TYR A 61 -1.72 -15.43 7.69
N ILE A 62 -1.59 -15.42 9.01
CA ILE A 62 -0.49 -16.08 9.72
C ILE A 62 -1.05 -17.33 10.39
N ASN A 63 -0.61 -18.50 9.91
CA ASN A 63 -1.06 -19.79 10.42
C ASN A 63 -0.40 -20.10 11.77
N THR A 64 0.94 -20.04 11.80
CA THR A 64 1.75 -20.44 12.95
C THR A 64 2.85 -19.41 13.22
N TRP A 65 3.12 -19.16 14.50
CA TRP A 65 4.15 -18.22 14.92
C TRP A 65 5.46 -18.93 15.28
N ASP A 66 6.46 -18.86 14.41
CA ASP A 66 7.83 -19.33 14.73
C ASP A 66 8.69 -18.17 15.27
N PRO A 67 9.08 -18.17 16.57
CA PRO A 67 9.88 -17.08 17.15
C PRO A 67 11.32 -17.01 16.61
N ASN A 68 11.79 -18.03 15.89
CA ASN A 68 13.14 -18.07 15.33
C ASN A 68 13.20 -17.51 13.89
N ALA A 69 12.07 -17.49 13.20
CA ALA A 69 11.97 -16.99 11.83
C ALA A 69 11.74 -15.47 11.81
N ASN A 70 12.44 -14.79 10.89
CA ASN A 70 12.05 -13.45 10.47
C ASN A 70 10.64 -13.51 9.86
N LYS A 71 9.86 -12.44 9.96
CA LYS A 71 8.51 -12.37 9.37
C LYS A 71 8.39 -11.14 8.50
N ASN A 72 9.26 -11.04 7.50
CA ASN A 72 9.20 -9.92 6.55
C ASN A 72 7.97 -10.10 5.65
N MET A 73 7.19 -9.03 5.49
CA MET A 73 6.05 -9.00 4.59
C MET A 73 6.48 -8.39 3.26
N ILE A 74 6.90 -7.12 3.29
CA ILE A 74 7.26 -6.35 2.10
C ILE A 74 8.64 -5.76 2.33
N THR A 75 9.58 -5.98 1.41
CA THR A 75 10.88 -5.32 1.43
C THR A 75 11.13 -4.62 0.10
N ASN A 76 11.13 -3.29 0.11
CA ASN A 76 11.60 -2.46 -0.98
C ASN A 76 13.07 -2.09 -0.74
N ARG A 77 13.99 -2.69 -1.51
CA ARG A 77 15.43 -2.59 -1.27
C ARG A 77 15.90 -1.14 -1.28
N GLY A 78 16.40 -0.71 -0.12
CA GLY A 78 17.00 0.62 0.06
C GLY A 78 16.03 1.71 0.49
N SER A 79 14.75 1.40 0.72
CA SER A 79 13.77 2.38 1.19
C SER A 79 13.00 1.88 2.40
N LEU A 80 12.25 0.76 2.29
CA LEU A 80 11.29 0.35 3.31
C LEU A 80 11.26 -1.16 3.52
N ARG A 81 11.08 -1.59 4.76
CA ARG A 81 10.84 -2.99 5.14
C ARG A 81 9.70 -3.07 6.14
N LEU A 82 8.59 -3.67 5.73
CA LEU A 82 7.45 -4.00 6.58
C LEU A 82 7.58 -5.45 7.05
N TYR A 83 7.51 -5.66 8.36
CA TYR A 83 7.71 -6.97 8.97
C TYR A 83 7.01 -7.05 10.33
N LEU A 84 6.81 -8.28 10.78
CA LEU A 84 6.43 -8.54 12.16
C LEU A 84 7.67 -8.85 13.00
N ASP A 85 7.63 -8.42 14.26
CA ASP A 85 8.63 -8.78 15.24
C ASP A 85 8.77 -10.31 15.35
N LYS A 86 9.94 -10.79 15.78
CA LYS A 86 10.17 -12.22 15.91
C LYS A 86 9.38 -12.81 17.06
N GLN A 87 9.41 -12.14 18.20
CA GLN A 87 8.97 -12.67 19.49
C GLN A 87 7.51 -12.35 19.76
N ALA A 88 7.04 -11.19 19.34
CA ALA A 88 5.69 -10.71 19.62
C ALA A 88 4.95 -10.32 18.32
N PRO A 89 3.60 -10.34 18.31
CA PRO A 89 2.79 -9.92 17.16
C PRO A 89 2.79 -8.39 16.99
N VAL A 90 3.97 -7.78 16.87
CA VAL A 90 4.15 -6.34 16.70
C VAL A 90 4.49 -6.06 15.25
N LEU A 91 3.66 -5.25 14.59
CA LEU A 91 3.89 -4.81 13.21
C LEU A 91 4.83 -3.61 13.20
N LYS A 92 5.98 -3.78 12.55
CA LYS A 92 7.04 -2.78 12.44
C LYS A 92 7.34 -2.47 10.99
N CYS A 93 7.72 -1.22 10.75
CA CYS A 93 8.17 -0.74 9.46
C CYS A 93 9.51 -0.04 9.63
N ASP A 94 10.56 -0.59 9.02
CA ASP A 94 11.86 0.06 8.97
C ASP A 94 11.98 0.92 7.73
N ILE A 95 12.41 2.16 7.93
CA ILE A 95 12.61 3.14 6.87
C ILE A 95 14.08 3.50 6.84
N LYS A 96 14.71 3.29 5.67
CA LYS A 96 16.06 3.74 5.42
C LYS A 96 16.05 5.23 5.10
N MET A 97 16.87 5.99 5.80
CA MET A 97 17.07 7.43 5.61
C MET A 97 18.19 7.70 4.59
N SER A 98 18.25 8.92 4.06
CA SER A 98 19.21 9.36 3.04
C SER A 98 20.66 9.27 3.50
N ASN A 99 20.91 9.41 4.80
CA ASN A 99 22.22 9.22 5.43
C ASN A 99 22.59 7.75 5.69
N GLY A 100 21.75 6.80 5.26
CA GLY A 100 21.96 5.37 5.44
C GLY A 100 21.47 4.79 6.76
N THR A 101 21.07 5.62 7.73
CA THR A 101 20.47 5.14 9.00
C THR A 101 19.10 4.51 8.76
N VAL A 102 18.70 3.62 9.66
CA VAL A 102 17.37 2.98 9.61
C VAL A 102 16.59 3.44 10.84
N LYS A 103 15.39 3.98 10.62
CA LYS A 103 14.44 4.30 11.69
C LYS A 103 13.27 3.32 11.64
N THR A 104 12.85 2.85 12.81
CA THR A 104 11.72 1.91 12.93
C THR A 104 10.47 2.64 13.38
N LEU A 105 9.37 2.40 12.66
CA LEU A 105 8.01 2.77 13.03
C LEU A 105 7.31 1.54 13.58
N GLU A 106 6.80 1.63 14.81
CA GLU A 106 5.89 0.62 15.34
C GLU A 106 4.45 1.03 14.99
N ILE A 107 3.78 0.19 14.20
CA ILE A 107 2.43 0.47 13.68
C ILE A 107 1.38 -0.01 14.67
N THR A 108 1.53 -1.24 15.16
CA THR A 108 0.66 -1.84 16.19
C THR A 108 1.40 -2.92 16.94
N ASP A 109 1.08 -3.07 18.22
CA ASP A 109 1.61 -4.05 19.16
C ASP A 109 0.78 -5.34 19.24
N ASN A 110 -0.46 -5.32 18.72
CA ASN A 110 -1.40 -6.43 18.79
C ASN A 110 -1.88 -6.84 17.39
N PHE A 111 -0.95 -7.32 16.57
CA PHE A 111 -1.24 -7.79 15.24
C PHE A 111 -2.08 -9.08 15.29
N PRO A 112 -3.23 -9.14 14.59
CA PRO A 112 -4.07 -10.32 14.66
C PRO A 112 -3.49 -11.52 13.90
N ILE A 113 -3.43 -12.68 14.57
CA ILE A 113 -3.02 -13.96 13.99
C ILE A 113 -4.23 -14.86 13.70
N GLN A 114 -4.05 -15.90 12.88
CA GLN A 114 -5.10 -16.87 12.50
C GLN A 114 -6.37 -16.27 11.86
N LYS A 115 -6.25 -15.06 11.29
CA LYS A 115 -7.27 -14.44 10.46
C LYS A 115 -6.65 -13.53 9.41
N TRP A 116 -7.40 -13.33 8.32
CA TRP A 116 -7.02 -12.41 7.27
C TRP A 116 -6.99 -10.98 7.82
N THR A 117 -5.81 -10.37 7.76
CA THR A 117 -5.59 -8.99 8.15
C THR A 117 -5.08 -8.22 6.94
N HIS A 118 -5.73 -7.09 6.64
CA HIS A 118 -5.30 -6.19 5.58
C HIS A 118 -4.29 -5.19 6.14
N VAL A 119 -3.16 -5.02 5.46
CA VAL A 119 -2.11 -4.08 5.87
C VAL A 119 -1.76 -3.20 4.68
N ILE A 120 -1.78 -1.89 4.88
CA ILE A 120 -1.30 -0.91 3.91
C ILE A 120 -0.22 -0.05 4.56
N ILE A 121 0.88 0.16 3.84
CA ILE A 121 1.91 1.13 4.20
C ILE A 121 1.96 2.19 3.10
N SER A 122 1.75 3.44 3.50
CA SER A 122 1.76 4.61 2.63
C SER A 122 2.99 5.44 2.94
N ALA A 123 3.76 5.78 1.90
CA ALA A 123 4.89 6.67 1.98
C ALA A 123 4.59 7.95 1.20
N ASN A 124 4.63 9.08 1.89
CA ASN A 124 4.47 10.42 1.34
C ASN A 124 5.69 11.27 1.67
N ASN A 125 6.79 11.01 0.97
CA ASN A 125 8.07 11.70 1.05
C ASN A 125 8.72 11.74 2.45
N GLN A 126 8.11 12.45 3.41
CA GLN A 126 8.51 12.55 4.81
C GLN A 126 7.54 11.85 5.78
N PHE A 127 6.30 11.59 5.36
CA PHE A 127 5.30 10.94 6.22
C PHE A 127 5.17 9.48 5.84
N ILE A 128 5.07 8.62 6.85
CA ILE A 128 4.78 7.21 6.68
C ILE A 128 3.54 6.90 7.50
N ASP A 129 2.52 6.38 6.82
CA ASP A 129 1.23 6.04 7.42
C ASP A 129 1.00 4.53 7.30
N GLY A 130 0.78 3.88 8.45
CA GLY A 130 0.47 2.46 8.55
C GLY A 130 -1.02 2.26 8.82
N TYR A 131 -1.69 1.56 7.90
CA TYR A 131 -3.09 1.19 8.04
C TYR A 131 -3.23 -0.31 8.28
N VAL A 132 -4.15 -0.68 9.16
CA VAL A 132 -4.53 -2.07 9.42
C VAL A 132 -6.05 -2.16 9.31
N ASN A 133 -6.56 -3.09 8.51
CA ASN A 133 -7.99 -3.28 8.23
C ASN A 133 -8.69 -1.97 7.81
N GLY A 134 -8.02 -1.18 6.96
CA GLY A 134 -8.56 0.08 6.44
C GLY A 134 -8.54 1.26 7.42
N LYS A 135 -8.08 1.05 8.67
CA LYS A 135 -7.97 2.11 9.69
C LYS A 135 -6.52 2.57 9.84
N LEU A 136 -6.30 3.88 9.97
CA LEU A 136 -4.99 4.45 10.30
C LEU A 136 -4.61 4.05 11.74
N MET A 137 -3.52 3.30 11.88
CA MET A 137 -2.99 2.89 13.19
C MET A 137 -1.90 3.84 13.67
N LYS A 138 -1.00 4.25 12.77
CA LYS A 138 0.09 5.16 13.08
C LYS A 138 0.45 6.01 11.87
N SER A 139 0.70 7.30 12.14
CA SER A 139 1.30 8.24 11.21
C SER A 139 2.53 8.84 11.90
N GLN A 140 3.66 8.89 11.20
CA GLN A 140 4.86 9.52 11.73
C GLN A 140 5.66 10.23 10.64
N ARG A 141 6.21 11.39 11.00
CA ARG A 141 7.13 12.16 10.16
C ARG A 141 8.58 11.70 10.38
N PHE A 142 9.25 11.37 9.28
CA PHE A 142 10.66 11.03 9.19
C PHE A 142 11.41 12.21 8.58
N TYR A 143 11.90 13.09 9.45
CA TYR A 143 12.70 14.25 9.06
C TYR A 143 13.75 14.54 10.11
N SER A 144 14.96 14.87 9.69
CA SER A 144 15.96 15.53 10.52
C SER A 144 16.36 16.83 9.82
N PRO A 145 16.25 17.99 10.48
CA PRO A 145 16.64 19.25 9.87
C PRO A 145 18.13 19.27 9.56
N ALA A 146 18.50 20.09 8.57
CA ALA A 146 19.90 20.40 8.31
C ALA A 146 20.49 21.15 9.52
N THR A 147 21.74 20.87 9.85
CA THR A 147 22.54 21.64 10.81
C THR A 147 23.73 22.24 10.03
N ASP A 148 24.46 23.21 10.59
CA ASP A 148 25.49 24.03 9.92
C ASP A 148 26.49 23.27 9.01
N ASN A 149 26.69 21.96 9.18
CA ASN A 149 27.57 21.12 8.35
C ASN A 149 26.92 19.82 7.83
N THR A 150 25.59 19.66 7.90
CA THR A 150 24.91 18.42 7.46
C THR A 150 23.63 18.72 6.69
N ALA A 151 23.43 18.03 5.57
CA ALA A 151 22.18 18.11 4.80
C ALA A 151 21.00 17.54 5.61
N ALA A 152 19.79 18.04 5.33
CA ALA A 152 18.58 17.50 5.93
C ALA A 152 18.42 16.01 5.58
N VAL A 153 18.02 15.22 6.58
CA VAL A 153 17.90 13.77 6.44
C VAL A 153 16.42 13.41 6.22
N LEU A 154 16.17 12.77 5.09
CA LEU A 154 14.85 12.36 4.60
C LEU A 154 14.82 10.86 4.36
N PRO A 155 13.65 10.21 4.20
CA PRO A 155 13.57 8.85 3.70
C PRO A 155 14.33 8.70 2.37
N ALA A 156 15.07 7.61 2.24
CA ALA A 156 15.84 7.31 1.04
C ALA A 156 14.91 6.94 -0.11
N THR A 157 15.27 7.39 -1.31
CA THR A 157 14.63 6.96 -2.55
C THR A 157 14.87 5.46 -2.77
N PRO A 158 13.84 4.71 -3.22
CA PRO A 158 14.03 3.34 -3.65
C PRO A 158 15.09 3.23 -4.76
N LYS A 159 15.90 2.16 -4.75
CA LYS A 159 17.00 2.00 -5.71
C LYS A 159 16.49 1.77 -7.14
N ALA A 160 17.23 2.30 -8.13
CA ALA A 160 16.90 2.45 -9.56
C ALA A 160 16.59 1.18 -10.40
N LYS A 161 16.44 0.00 -9.79
CA LYS A 161 15.93 -1.22 -10.47
C LYS A 161 14.75 -1.82 -9.70
N GLY A 162 13.94 -0.96 -9.07
CA GLY A 162 13.00 -1.25 -7.99
C GLY A 162 12.34 -2.62 -8.08
N LYS A 163 12.95 -3.60 -7.41
CA LYS A 163 12.34 -4.89 -7.14
C LYS A 163 11.84 -4.86 -5.71
N VAL A 164 10.58 -5.24 -5.53
CA VAL A 164 10.01 -5.47 -4.21
C VAL A 164 10.05 -6.96 -3.92
N ILE A 165 10.37 -7.29 -2.68
CA ILE A 165 10.43 -8.66 -2.21
C ILE A 165 9.20 -8.88 -1.33
N LEU A 166 8.48 -9.95 -1.62
CA LEU A 166 7.39 -10.45 -0.80
C LEU A 166 7.93 -11.61 0.06
N GLY A 167 7.75 -11.54 1.37
CA GLY A 167 8.28 -12.56 2.27
C GLY A 167 9.77 -12.41 2.62
N ASN A 168 10.37 -13.50 3.09
CA ASN A 168 11.79 -13.56 3.44
C ASN A 168 12.66 -13.93 2.23
N VAL A 169 13.95 -13.54 2.26
CA VAL A 169 14.96 -13.87 1.22
C VAL A 169 15.73 -15.16 1.54
N GLY A 170 15.32 -15.93 2.56
CA GLY A 170 16.09 -17.08 3.04
C GLY A 170 15.22 -18.22 3.54
N ARG A 171 14.85 -18.20 4.82
CA ARG A 171 13.90 -19.17 5.39
C ARG A 171 12.49 -18.58 5.34
N GLY A 172 11.54 -19.30 4.77
CA GLY A 172 10.12 -18.92 4.79
C GLY A 172 9.52 -18.95 6.20
N TYR A 173 8.28 -18.52 6.33
CA TYR A 173 7.49 -18.62 7.56
C TYR A 173 6.03 -18.90 7.22
N ASP A 174 5.31 -19.47 8.19
CA ASP A 174 3.98 -20.04 7.96
C ASP A 174 2.88 -18.97 7.86
N ALA A 175 2.82 -18.36 6.68
CA ALA A 175 1.85 -17.33 6.34
C ALA A 175 1.47 -17.38 4.86
N SER A 176 0.24 -16.98 4.57
CA SER A 176 -0.29 -16.83 3.22
C SER A 176 -0.62 -15.37 2.94
N VAL A 177 -0.36 -14.92 1.73
CA VAL A 177 -0.66 -13.56 1.27
C VAL A 177 -1.59 -13.61 0.08
N THR A 178 -2.50 -12.65 0.01
CA THR A 178 -3.33 -12.41 -1.18
C THR A 178 -3.49 -10.92 -1.46
N GLY A 179 -3.76 -10.56 -2.71
CA GLY A 179 -4.01 -9.19 -3.15
C GLY A 179 -2.83 -8.24 -2.90
N PHE A 180 -1.59 -8.66 -3.14
CA PHE A 180 -0.44 -7.76 -3.02
C PHE A 180 -0.48 -6.71 -4.13
N LYS A 181 -0.73 -5.46 -3.75
CA LYS A 181 -0.92 -4.30 -4.62
C LYS A 181 0.09 -3.21 -4.30
N ARG A 182 0.38 -2.39 -5.31
CA ARG A 182 1.15 -1.15 -5.21
C ARG A 182 0.38 0.00 -5.83
N TRP A 183 0.41 1.16 -5.18
CA TRP A 183 -0.06 2.43 -5.73
C TRP A 183 1.14 3.36 -5.95
N ASN A 184 1.11 4.14 -7.03
CA ASN A 184 2.14 5.15 -7.34
C ASN A 184 1.95 6.48 -6.61
N ALA A 185 0.97 6.55 -5.72
CA ALA A 185 0.67 7.70 -4.88
C ALA A 185 0.55 7.27 -3.41
N PRO A 186 0.67 8.22 -2.46
CA PRO A 186 0.36 7.96 -1.07
C PRO A 186 -1.13 7.66 -0.90
N MET A 187 -1.45 6.83 0.09
CA MET A 187 -2.81 6.42 0.42
C MET A 187 -3.41 7.38 1.48
N ASP A 188 -4.58 7.91 1.18
CA ASP A 188 -5.43 8.62 2.14
C ASP A 188 -6.37 7.64 2.91
N PRO A 189 -6.93 8.05 4.06
CA PRO A 189 -7.77 7.17 4.87
C PRO A 189 -9.03 6.66 4.19
N GLU A 190 -9.65 7.44 3.29
CA GLU A 190 -10.86 7.04 2.58
C GLU A 190 -10.53 5.95 1.56
N THR A 191 -9.49 6.16 0.75
CA THR A 191 -9.02 5.15 -0.21
C THR A 191 -8.52 3.88 0.50
N ALA A 192 -7.89 4.00 1.67
CA ALA A 192 -7.47 2.85 2.47
C ALA A 192 -8.66 2.01 2.98
N TRP A 193 -9.70 2.67 3.48
CA TRP A 193 -10.95 2.04 3.89
C TRP A 193 -11.64 1.36 2.70
N ASP A 194 -11.70 2.06 1.57
CA ASP A 194 -12.33 1.55 0.36
C ASP A 194 -11.63 0.28 -0.11
N THR A 195 -10.30 0.32 -0.23
CA THR A 195 -9.48 -0.85 -0.59
C THR A 195 -9.72 -2.03 0.35
N TYR A 196 -9.88 -1.78 1.65
CA TYR A 196 -10.24 -2.82 2.62
C TYR A 196 -11.63 -3.41 2.39
N THR A 197 -12.66 -2.56 2.21
CA THR A 197 -14.05 -3.02 1.99
C THR A 197 -14.23 -3.77 0.67
N ILE A 198 -13.46 -3.41 -0.35
CA ILE A 198 -13.41 -4.08 -1.66
C ILE A 198 -12.86 -5.51 -1.55
N GLY A 199 -11.96 -5.74 -0.60
CA GLY A 199 -11.31 -7.03 -0.37
C GLY A 199 -10.13 -7.31 -1.30
N ALA A 200 -9.45 -8.43 -1.05
CA ALA A 200 -8.18 -8.77 -1.69
C ALA A 200 -8.23 -8.84 -3.22
N ARG A 201 -9.33 -9.38 -3.77
CA ARG A 201 -9.48 -9.62 -5.21
C ARG A 201 -10.29 -8.55 -5.92
N GLY A 202 -10.81 -7.56 -5.18
CA GLY A 202 -11.67 -6.56 -5.78
C GLY A 202 -10.86 -5.53 -6.59
N ILE A 203 -11.51 -5.04 -7.64
CA ILE A 203 -10.92 -4.11 -8.61
C ILE A 203 -11.28 -2.69 -8.17
N ASP A 204 -10.28 -1.92 -7.76
CA ASP A 204 -10.42 -0.55 -7.22
C ASP A 204 -11.26 0.35 -8.17
N PHE A 205 -11.08 0.20 -9.48
CA PHE A 205 -11.81 0.97 -10.50
C PHE A 205 -13.34 0.78 -10.47
N ILE A 206 -13.83 -0.47 -10.41
CA ILE A 206 -15.27 -0.78 -10.46
C ILE A 206 -15.97 -0.25 -9.21
N SER A 207 -15.32 -0.39 -8.06
CA SER A 207 -15.88 0.08 -6.79
C SER A 207 -16.08 1.60 -6.74
N ARG A 208 -15.12 2.37 -7.29
CA ARG A 208 -15.20 3.82 -7.30
C ARG A 208 -16.27 4.32 -8.28
N ILE A 209 -16.49 3.62 -9.40
CA ILE A 209 -17.61 3.87 -10.30
C ILE A 209 -18.95 3.61 -9.60
N TYR A 210 -19.08 2.46 -8.93
CA TYR A 210 -20.30 2.14 -8.18
C TYR A 210 -20.59 3.21 -7.13
N ARG A 211 -19.57 3.67 -6.40
CA ARG A 211 -19.73 4.74 -5.41
C ARG A 211 -20.15 6.06 -6.03
N PHE A 212 -19.51 6.48 -7.11
CA PHE A 212 -19.89 7.70 -7.84
C PHE A 212 -21.35 7.65 -8.31
N PHE A 213 -21.81 6.54 -8.88
CA PHE A 213 -23.22 6.40 -9.26
C PHE A 213 -24.15 6.28 -8.04
N SER A 214 -23.69 5.69 -6.93
CA SER A 214 -24.47 5.61 -5.69
C SER A 214 -24.57 6.94 -4.95
N SER A 215 -23.59 7.84 -5.07
CA SER A 215 -23.63 9.18 -4.50
C SER A 215 -24.48 10.14 -5.33
N LEU A 216 -24.65 9.85 -6.62
CA LEU A 216 -25.59 10.52 -7.54
C LEU A 216 -27.06 10.13 -7.32
N ARG A 217 -27.45 9.64 -6.13
CA ARG A 217 -28.87 9.44 -5.81
C ARG A 217 -29.61 10.78 -5.98
N ILE A 218 -30.30 10.92 -7.10
CA ILE A 218 -31.26 12.00 -7.31
C ILE A 218 -32.45 11.64 -6.42
N THR A 219 -32.54 12.26 -5.25
CA THR A 219 -33.81 12.36 -4.53
C THR A 219 -34.70 13.26 -5.38
N PHE A 220 -35.66 12.65 -6.06
CA PHE A 220 -36.87 13.36 -6.43
C PHE A 220 -37.65 13.50 -5.12
N ASP A 221 -37.49 14.63 -4.45
CA ASP A 221 -38.50 15.07 -3.49
C ASP A 221 -39.76 15.37 -4.31
N ASP A 222 -40.87 14.74 -3.91
CA ASP A 222 -42.22 14.95 -4.46
C ASP A 222 -42.68 16.41 -4.34
#